data_AF-A0A2I7YTZ5-F1
#
_entry.id   AF-A0A2I7YTZ5-F1
#
_cell.length_a   1.000
_cell.length_b   1.000
_cell.length_c   1.000
_cell.angle_alpha   90.00
_cell.angle_beta   90.00
_cell.angle_gamma   90.00
#
_symmetry.space_group_name_H-M   'P 1'
#
loop_
_entity.id
_entity.type
_entity.pdbx_description
1 polymer ?
#
loop_
_entity_poly.entity_id
_entity_poly.type
_entity_poly.pdbx_seq_one_letter_code
_entity_poly.pdbx_strand_id
1 'polypeptide(L)'
;VIPRRQHRALGLHTLPKTAVSYVDATLIHRVWKRYVREALGIEQGDVLPTVYEKGHDPICQALMKLDLHGAKIKVLESKCETLVGLIG
;
A
#
# COMPACT_ATOMS: atom_id res chain seq x y z
N VAL A 1 23.74 -16.38 3.82
CA VAL A 1 22.57 -17.17 4.29
C VAL A 1 22.29 -16.78 5.73
N ILE A 2 21.08 -16.32 6.05
CA ILE A 2 20.70 -15.91 7.42
C ILE A 2 20.59 -17.17 8.30
N PRO A 3 21.25 -17.24 9.47
CA PRO A 3 21.14 -18.35 10.41
C PRO A 3 19.69 -18.62 10.85
N ARG A 4 19.32 -19.89 11.04
CA ARG A 4 17.97 -20.33 11.45
C ARG A 4 17.39 -19.58 12.65
N ARG A 5 18.21 -19.22 13.64
CA ARG A 5 17.79 -18.44 14.81
C ARG A 5 17.32 -17.04 14.44
N GLN A 6 18.06 -16.37 13.55
CA GLN A 6 17.69 -15.06 13.03
C GLN A 6 16.48 -15.15 12.12
N HIS A 7 16.37 -16.20 11.30
CA HIS A 7 15.19 -16.44 10.47
C HIS A 7 13.91 -16.62 11.30
N ARG A 8 13.96 -17.33 12.44
CA ARG A 8 12.81 -17.49 13.33
C ARG A 8 12.39 -16.17 13.99
N ALA A 9 13.36 -15.30 14.29
CA ALA A 9 13.10 -13.97 14.83
C ALA A 9 12.40 -13.03 13.84
N LEU A 10 12.45 -13.31 12.53
CA LEU A 10 11.77 -12.50 11.51
C LEU A 10 10.23 -12.63 11.56
N GLY A 11 9.69 -13.67 12.20
CA GLY A 11 8.23 -13.83 12.31
C GLY A 11 7.50 -14.03 10.97
N LEU A 12 8.21 -14.39 9.90
CA LEU A 12 7.60 -14.63 8.60
C LEU A 12 6.67 -15.85 8.70
N HIS A 13 5.40 -15.66 8.31
CA HIS A 13 4.34 -16.67 8.39
C HIS A 13 4.01 -17.18 9.80
N THR A 14 4.39 -16.47 10.87
CA THR A 14 4.03 -16.87 12.24
C THR A 14 2.65 -16.38 12.66
N LEU A 15 2.06 -15.42 11.93
CA LEU A 15 0.67 -15.00 12.16
C LEU A 15 -0.29 -16.11 11.69
N PRO A 16 -1.24 -16.55 12.52
CA PRO A 16 -2.29 -17.44 12.08
C PRO A 16 -3.05 -16.81 10.91
N LYS A 17 -3.33 -17.58 9.86
CA LYS A 17 -4.01 -17.08 8.65
C LYS A 17 -5.40 -16.46 8.93
N THR A 18 -5.99 -16.81 10.07
CA THR A 18 -7.30 -16.33 10.54
C THR A 18 -7.19 -15.27 11.65
N ALA A 19 -5.99 -14.92 12.09
CA ALA A 19 -5.79 -13.98 13.21
C ALA A 19 -6.06 -12.52 12.82
N VAL A 20 -6.02 -12.20 11.53
CA VAL A 20 -6.28 -10.85 11.02
C VAL A 20 -7.48 -10.93 10.11
N SER A 21 -8.60 -10.37 10.55
CA SER A 21 -9.77 -10.23 9.71
C SER A 21 -9.57 -9.10 8.70
N TYR A 22 -10.39 -9.07 7.65
CA TYR A 22 -10.39 -7.94 6.73
C TYR A 22 -10.76 -6.62 7.45
N VAL A 23 -11.61 -6.69 8.48
CA VAL A 23 -11.95 -5.52 9.31
C VAL A 23 -10.71 -4.98 10.01
N ASP A 24 -9.86 -5.84 10.56
CA ASP A 24 -8.59 -5.42 11.18
C ASP A 24 -7.66 -4.78 10.14
N ALA A 25 -7.56 -5.36 8.94
CA ALA A 25 -6.79 -4.80 7.84
C ALA A 25 -7.30 -3.42 7.41
N THR A 26 -8.61 -3.16 7.48
CA THR A 26 -9.15 -1.83 7.14
C THR A 26 -8.70 -0.74 8.11
N LEU A 27 -8.37 -1.08 9.37
CA LEU A 27 -7.79 -0.12 10.31
C LEU A 27 -6.40 0.31 9.87
N ILE A 28 -5.58 -0.64 9.43
CA ILE A 28 -4.25 -0.37 8.86
C ILE A 28 -4.38 0.53 7.62
N HIS A 29 -5.33 0.25 6.73
CA HIS A 29 -5.59 1.08 5.57
C HIS A 29 -5.99 2.52 5.93
N ARG A 30 -6.76 2.73 7.01
CA ARG A 30 -7.10 4.09 7.49
C ARG A 30 -5.87 4.86 7.94
N VAL A 31 -4.95 4.20 8.64
CA VAL A 31 -3.66 4.79 9.04
C VAL A 31 -2.84 5.15 7.81
N TRP A 32 -2.71 4.24 6.85
CA TRP A 32 -1.98 4.47 5.61
C TRP A 32 -2.53 5.67 4.82
N LYS A 33 -3.86 5.80 4.67
CA LYS A 33 -4.46 6.96 4.00
C LYS A 33 -4.11 8.29 4.66
N ARG A 34 -4.10 8.33 5.99
CA ARG A 34 -3.73 9.54 6.73
C ARG A 34 -2.26 9.87 6.51
N TYR A 35 -1.40 8.88 6.67
CA TYR A 35 0.04 9.00 6.42
C TYR A 35 0.34 9.53 5.01
N VAL A 36 -0.26 8.96 3.96
CA VAL A 36 -0.01 9.39 2.58
C VAL A 36 -0.47 10.82 2.35
N ARG A 37 -1.64 11.22 2.88
CA ARG A 37 -2.10 12.61 2.78
C ARG A 37 -1.15 13.58 3.45
N GLU A 38 -0.75 13.30 4.69
CA GLU A 38 0.19 14.13 5.43
C GLU A 38 1.56 14.20 4.72
N ALA A 39 2.07 13.07 4.22
CA ALA A 39 3.36 12.99 3.54
C ALA A 39 3.38 13.71 2.17
N LEU A 40 2.23 13.76 1.48
CA LEU A 40 2.08 14.46 0.20
C LEU A 40 1.55 15.90 0.35
N GLY A 41 1.23 16.34 1.57
CA GLY A 41 0.64 17.65 1.82
C GLY A 41 -0.75 17.82 1.21
N ILE A 42 -1.54 16.73 1.12
CA ILE A 42 -2.88 16.74 0.53
C ILE A 42 -3.92 16.98 1.62
N GLU A 43 -4.68 18.06 1.48
CA GLU A 43 -5.80 18.41 2.36
C GLU A 43 -7.14 17.91 1.83
N GLN A 44 -8.17 17.99 2.68
CA GLN A 44 -9.51 17.61 2.28
C GLN A 44 -10.09 18.65 1.33
N GLY A 45 -10.39 18.25 0.10
CA GLY A 45 -10.95 19.12 -0.94
C GLY A 45 -9.96 19.47 -2.04
N ASP A 46 -8.68 19.11 -1.87
CA ASP A 46 -7.68 19.26 -2.91
C ASP A 46 -8.04 18.46 -4.17
N VAL A 47 -7.81 19.08 -5.32
CA VAL A 47 -7.91 18.45 -6.63
C VAL A 47 -6.50 18.03 -7.04
N LEU A 48 -6.29 16.73 -7.17
CA LEU A 48 -5.01 16.19 -7.62
C LEU A 48 -4.82 16.39 -9.11
N PRO A 49 -3.59 16.65 -9.57
CA PRO A 49 -3.33 16.88 -10.97
C PRO A 49 -3.60 15.63 -11.82
N THR A 50 -4.20 15.83 -12.99
CA THR A 50 -4.36 14.75 -13.98
C THR A 50 -3.03 14.45 -14.70
N VAL A 51 -2.93 13.32 -15.39
CA VAL A 51 -1.68 12.82 -16.03
C VAL A 51 -0.99 13.84 -16.94
N TYR A 52 -1.75 14.78 -17.51
CA TYR A 52 -1.22 15.78 -18.44
C TYR A 52 -0.92 17.15 -17.78
N GLU A 53 -1.14 17.27 -16.48
CA GLU A 53 -0.93 18.53 -15.75
C GLU A 53 0.47 18.59 -15.12
N LYS A 54 1.05 19.80 -15.10
CA LYS A 54 2.43 20.06 -14.63
C LYS A 54 2.73 19.55 -13.21
N GLY A 55 1.71 19.33 -12.38
CA GLY A 55 1.84 18.83 -11.01
C GLY A 55 1.89 17.30 -10.88
N HIS A 56 1.60 16.56 -11.94
CA HIS A 56 1.46 15.10 -11.90
C HIS A 56 2.78 14.38 -11.60
N ASP A 57 3.85 14.73 -12.32
CA ASP A 57 5.12 14.03 -12.16
C ASP A 57 5.74 14.23 -10.75
N PRO A 58 5.74 15.46 -10.17
CA PRO A 58 6.21 15.66 -8.81
C PRO A 58 5.45 14.84 -7.76
N ILE A 59 4.11 14.77 -7.84
CA ILE A 59 3.31 14.01 -6.87
C ILE A 59 3.54 12.50 -7.03
N CYS A 60 3.68 12.00 -8.27
CA CYS A 60 4.04 10.61 -8.52
C CYS A 60 5.43 10.27 -7.97
N GLN A 61 6.43 11.13 -8.17
CA GLN A 61 7.77 10.95 -7.62
C GLN A 61 7.79 10.96 -6.10
N ALA A 62 6.95 11.78 -5.46
CA ALA A 62 6.79 11.77 -4.01
C ALA A 62 6.14 10.46 -3.54
N LEU A 63 5.06 10.02 -4.21
CA LEU A 63 4.38 8.75 -3.91
C LEU A 63 5.32 7.54 -4.01
N MET A 64 6.21 7.50 -5.02
CA MET A 64 7.18 6.42 -5.19
C MET A 64 8.19 6.28 -4.04
N LYS A 65 8.37 7.32 -3.22
CA LYS A 65 9.26 7.31 -2.05
C LYS A 65 8.55 6.89 -0.77
N LEU A 66 7.22 6.79 -0.79
CA LEU A 66 6.43 6.44 0.38
C LEU A 66 6.38 4.94 0.58
N ASP A 67 6.24 4.55 1.84
CA ASP A 67 5.84 3.20 2.18
C ASP A 67 4.39 2.90 1.72
N LEU A 68 4.21 1.75 1.06
CA LEU A 68 2.93 1.25 0.56
C LEU A 68 2.35 0.11 1.43
N HIS A 69 2.96 -0.23 2.57
CA HIS A 69 2.36 -1.18 3.51
C HIS A 69 1.00 -0.64 4.01
N GLY A 70 -0.07 -1.41 3.79
CA GLY A 70 -1.45 -0.99 4.12
C GLY A 70 -2.18 -0.25 3.00
N ALA A 71 -1.55 -0.07 1.84
CA ALA A 71 -2.22 0.43 0.64
C ALA A 71 -3.26 -0.58 0.15
N LYS A 72 -4.40 -0.06 -0.32
CA LYS A 72 -5.40 -0.84 -1.05
C LYS A 72 -5.09 -0.74 -2.54
N ILE A 73 -4.88 -1.87 -3.20
CA ILE A 73 -4.52 -1.97 -4.61
C ILE A 73 -5.56 -2.77 -5.39
N LYS A 74 -5.62 -2.50 -6.69
CA LYS A 74 -6.40 -3.28 -7.66
C LYS A 74 -5.49 -3.70 -8.80
N VAL A 75 -5.52 -4.98 -9.15
CA VAL A 75 -4.83 -5.46 -10.34
C VAL A 75 -5.64 -5.06 -11.57
N LEU A 76 -5.10 -4.13 -12.36
CA LEU A 76 -5.72 -3.70 -13.62
C LEU A 76 -5.28 -4.58 -14.78
N GLU A 77 -4.00 -4.94 -14.82
CA GLU A 77 -3.39 -5.73 -15.88
C GLU A 77 -2.37 -6.71 -15.30
N SER A 78 -2.29 -7.90 -15.88
CA SER A 78 -1.37 -8.96 -15.48
C SER A 78 -1.22 -9.95 -16.63
N LYS A 79 -0.05 -10.58 -16.76
CA LYS A 79 0.14 -11.70 -17.70
C LYS A 79 -0.71 -12.92 -17.34
N CYS A 80 -1.07 -13.05 -16.06
CA CYS A 80 -1.98 -14.08 -15.56
C CYS A 80 -3.36 -13.48 -15.36
N GLU A 81 -4.31 -13.88 -16.21
CA GLU A 81 -5.66 -13.31 -16.27
C GLU A 81 -6.45 -13.51 -14.97
N THR A 82 -6.21 -14.62 -14.25
CA THR A 82 -6.91 -14.92 -12.98
C THR A 82 -6.58 -13.94 -11.85
N LEU A 83 -5.51 -13.14 -12.00
CA LEU A 83 -5.15 -12.10 -11.04
C LEU A 83 -5.85 -10.77 -11.32
N VAL A 84 -6.32 -10.55 -12.56
CA VAL A 84 -6.95 -9.29 -12.95
C VAL A 84 -8.25 -9.10 -12.17
N GLY A 85 -8.44 -7.90 -11.62
CA GLY A 85 -9.61 -7.57 -10.82
C GLY A 85 -9.52 -7.95 -9.35
N LEU A 86 -8.46 -8.62 -8.89
CA LEU A 86 -8.20 -8.80 -7.46
C LEU A 86 -7.99 -7.44 -6.79
N ILE A 87 -8.60 -7.27 -5.63
CA ILE A 87 -8.59 -6.06 -4.82
C ILE A 87 -8.23 -6.45 -3.39
N GLY A 88 -7.26 -5.75 -2.79
CA GLY A 88 -6.80 -5.98 -1.42
C GLY A 88 -6.26 -4.70 -0.85
#